data_AF-A0A842WAW3-F1
#
_entry.id   AF-A0A842WAW3-F1
#
_cell.length_a   1.000
_cell.length_b   1.000
_cell.length_c   1.000
_cell.angle_alpha   90.00
_cell.angle_beta   90.00
_cell.angle_gamma   90.00
#
_symmetry.space_group_name_H-M   'P 1'
#
loop_
_entity.id
_entity.type
_entity.pdbx_description
1 polymer ?
#
loop_
_entity_poly.entity_id
_entity_poly.type
_entity_poly.pdbx_seq_one_letter_code
_entity_poly.pdbx_strand_id
1 'polypeptide(L)'
;QFAGTQRQNSAFTNRVTYAVHVTWLPAASEAKLLTTKTGIDPTSAKYMVLVATKVREQYDKGQCVNVVSTRDLKAWAREVMRETKRSGIDHTDTAYWSQVVAPSALPSFLELIEDEATAKMILGFIDTVR
;
A
#
# COMPACT_ATOMS: atom_id res chain seq x y z
N GLN A 1 -16.12 9.81 -4.38
CA GLN A 1 -15.99 11.20 -3.85
C GLN A 1 -15.33 11.07 -2.48
N PHE A 2 -14.26 11.82 -2.20
CA PHE A 2 -13.61 11.78 -0.87
C PHE A 2 -14.53 12.47 0.15
N ALA A 3 -14.77 11.83 1.30
CA ALA A 3 -15.72 12.29 2.32
C ALA A 3 -15.38 13.63 2.99
N GLY A 4 -14.18 14.19 2.74
CA GLY A 4 -13.68 15.43 3.36
C GLY A 4 -13.56 16.64 2.43
N THR A 5 -13.90 16.53 1.14
CA THR A 5 -13.82 17.67 0.22
C THR A 5 -15.18 18.32 0.00
N GLN A 6 -15.30 19.62 0.32
CA GLN A 6 -16.46 20.41 -0.07
C GLN A 6 -16.61 20.40 -1.60
N ARG A 7 -17.85 20.27 -2.09
CA ARG A 7 -18.14 20.42 -3.52
C ARG A 7 -17.67 21.80 -3.95
N GLN A 8 -16.77 21.85 -4.93
CA GLN A 8 -16.31 23.12 -5.48
C GLN A 8 -17.51 23.86 -6.10
N ASN A 9 -17.60 25.16 -5.84
CA ASN A 9 -18.64 26.01 -6.43
C ASN A 9 -18.47 26.05 -7.95
N SER A 10 -19.58 26.16 -8.70
CA SER A 10 -19.62 26.22 -10.16
C SER A 10 -18.73 27.33 -10.74
N ALA A 11 -18.56 28.45 -10.02
CA ALA A 11 -17.64 29.52 -10.42
C ALA A 11 -16.17 29.08 -10.48
N PHE A 12 -15.77 28.10 -9.67
CA PHE A 12 -14.41 27.53 -9.72
C PHE A 12 -14.28 26.54 -10.87
N THR A 13 -15.28 25.68 -11.09
CA THR A 13 -15.30 24.74 -12.22
C THR A 13 -15.23 25.46 -13.57
N ASN A 14 -15.92 26.59 -13.71
CA ASN A 14 -15.91 27.40 -14.93
C ASN A 14 -14.57 28.12 -15.21
N ARG A 15 -13.66 28.20 -14.24
CA ARG A 15 -12.32 28.81 -14.40
C ARG A 15 -11.26 27.80 -14.80
N VAL A 16 -11.58 26.51 -14.82
CA VAL A 16 -10.67 25.43 -15.19
C VAL A 16 -11.08 24.90 -16.55
N THR A 17 -10.25 25.14 -17.57
CA THR A 17 -10.52 24.73 -18.95
C THR A 17 -10.44 23.21 -19.15
N TYR A 18 -9.63 22.51 -18.34
CA TYR A 18 -9.41 21.07 -18.47
C TYR A 18 -9.36 20.39 -17.11
N ALA A 19 -10.17 19.34 -16.93
CA ALA A 19 -10.11 18.45 -15.78
C ALA A 19 -9.36 17.17 -16.15
N VAL A 20 -8.28 16.86 -15.42
CA VAL A 20 -7.54 15.62 -15.58
C VAL A 20 -7.89 14.69 -14.43
N HIS A 21 -8.46 13.53 -14.75
CA HIS A 21 -8.72 12.48 -13.78
C HIS A 21 -7.47 11.64 -13.58
N VAL A 22 -6.90 11.70 -12.38
CA VAL A 22 -5.75 10.88 -12.01
C VAL A 22 -6.24 9.63 -11.30
N THR A 23 -5.88 8.46 -11.84
CA THR A 23 -6.15 7.15 -11.23
C THR A 23 -4.86 6.52 -10.74
N TRP A 24 -4.97 5.44 -9.96
CA TRP A 24 -3.83 4.64 -9.55
C TRP A 24 -3.07 4.08 -10.76
N LEU A 25 -1.77 3.88 -10.59
CA LEU A 25 -0.96 3.21 -11.62
C LEU A 25 -1.38 1.73 -11.73
N PRO A 26 -1.25 1.12 -12.92
CA PRO A 26 -1.34 -0.33 -13.06
C PRO A 26 -0.33 -1.02 -12.13
N ALA A 27 -0.71 -2.16 -11.55
CA ALA A 27 0.09 -2.86 -10.54
C ALA A 27 1.54 -3.14 -10.98
N ALA A 28 1.75 -3.52 -12.25
CA ALA A 28 3.08 -3.74 -12.81
C ALA A 28 3.95 -2.46 -12.83
N SER A 29 3.34 -1.33 -13.18
CA SER A 29 4.03 -0.03 -13.21
C SER A 29 4.29 0.52 -11.81
N GLU A 30 3.37 0.30 -10.88
CA GLU A 30 3.55 0.69 -9.47
C GLU A 30 4.65 -0.15 -8.79
N ALA A 31 4.71 -1.46 -9.07
CA ALA A 31 5.79 -2.31 -8.59
C ALA A 31 7.15 -1.86 -9.16
N LYS A 32 7.21 -1.58 -10.46
CA LYS A 32 8.44 -1.05 -11.10
C LYS A 32 8.85 0.31 -10.54
N LEU A 33 7.88 1.17 -10.21
CA LEU A 33 8.16 2.45 -9.56
C LEU A 33 8.79 2.23 -8.18
N LEU A 34 8.27 1.30 -7.39
CA LEU A 34 8.81 0.98 -6.07
C LEU A 34 10.24 0.45 -6.17
N THR A 35 10.49 -0.56 -7.00
CA THR A 35 11.84 -1.10 -7.18
C THR A 35 12.84 -0.01 -7.59
N THR A 36 12.46 0.85 -8.54
CA THR A 36 13.32 1.94 -9.03
C THR A 36 13.59 3.01 -7.97
N LYS A 37 12.62 3.30 -7.09
CA LYS A 37 12.71 4.40 -6.12
C LYS A 37 13.25 4.00 -4.75
N THR A 38 13.13 2.73 -4.37
CA THR A 38 13.55 2.26 -3.04
C THR A 38 14.62 1.17 -3.09
N GLY A 39 14.86 0.54 -4.25
CA GLY A 39 15.83 -0.55 -4.38
C GLY A 39 15.34 -1.88 -3.81
N ILE A 40 14.04 -1.98 -3.46
CA ILE A 40 13.44 -3.23 -3.02
C ILE A 40 13.39 -4.26 -4.16
N ASP A 41 13.45 -5.55 -3.81
CA ASP A 41 13.35 -6.65 -4.77
C ASP A 41 12.01 -6.62 -5.54
N PRO A 42 12.00 -6.92 -6.86
CA PRO A 42 10.78 -6.93 -7.66
C PRO A 42 9.67 -7.86 -7.17
N THR A 43 10.00 -8.97 -6.54
CA THR A 43 9.03 -9.93 -5.98
C THR A 43 8.34 -9.32 -4.77
N SER A 44 9.12 -8.75 -3.86
CA SER A 44 8.61 -8.03 -2.69
C SER A 44 7.76 -6.83 -3.10
N ALA A 45 8.20 -6.05 -4.09
CA ALA A 45 7.41 -4.94 -4.62
C ALA A 45 6.05 -5.38 -5.18
N LYS A 46 5.97 -6.52 -5.86
CA LYS A 46 4.71 -7.08 -6.36
C LYS A 46 3.76 -7.43 -5.22
N TYR A 47 4.26 -8.05 -4.15
CA TYR A 47 3.44 -8.39 -2.99
C TYR A 47 2.90 -7.15 -2.28
N MET A 48 3.74 -6.14 -2.07
CA MET A 48 3.30 -4.88 -1.47
C MET A 48 2.19 -4.20 -2.28
N VAL A 49 2.34 -4.18 -3.61
CA VAL A 49 1.33 -3.62 -4.52
C VAL A 49 0.04 -4.45 -4.54
N LEU A 50 0.14 -5.77 -4.44
CA LEU A 50 -1.03 -6.64 -4.32
C LEU A 50 -1.83 -6.31 -3.06
N VAL A 51 -1.15 -6.18 -1.91
CA VAL A 51 -1.79 -5.77 -0.63
C VAL A 51 -2.46 -4.41 -0.79
N ALA A 52 -1.76 -3.41 -1.34
CA ALA A 52 -2.34 -2.09 -1.57
C ALA A 52 -3.55 -2.12 -2.52
N THR A 53 -3.52 -2.96 -3.55
CA THR A 53 -4.64 -3.15 -4.48
C THR A 53 -5.85 -3.69 -3.74
N LYS A 54 -5.66 -4.69 -2.87
CA LYS A 54 -6.74 -5.23 -2.04
C LYS A 54 -7.32 -4.20 -1.09
N VAL A 55 -6.48 -3.41 -0.42
CA VAL A 55 -6.98 -2.33 0.46
C VAL A 55 -7.76 -1.28 -0.33
N ARG A 56 -7.31 -0.92 -1.55
CA ARG A 56 -8.06 -0.01 -2.44
C ARG A 56 -9.41 -0.59 -2.86
N GLU A 57 -9.46 -1.87 -3.21
CA GLU A 57 -10.72 -2.58 -3.52
C GLU A 57 -11.69 -2.55 -2.33
N GLN A 58 -11.20 -2.73 -1.10
CA GLN A 58 -12.04 -2.69 0.11
C GLN A 58 -12.47 -1.26 0.47
N TYR A 59 -11.63 -0.26 0.22
CA TYR A 59 -12.00 1.15 0.36
C TYR A 59 -13.13 1.53 -0.60
N ASP A 60 -13.08 1.08 -1.86
CA ASP A 60 -14.13 1.33 -2.85
C ASP A 60 -15.47 0.67 -2.46
N LYS A 61 -15.42 -0.43 -1.71
CA LYS A 61 -16.61 -1.09 -1.12
C LYS A 61 -17.08 -0.47 0.20
N GLY A 62 -16.37 0.54 0.72
CA GLY A 62 -16.68 1.17 2.01
C GLY A 62 -16.32 0.33 3.24
N GLN A 63 -15.51 -0.72 3.07
CA GLN A 63 -15.07 -1.61 4.16
C GLN A 63 -13.79 -1.12 4.85
N CYS A 64 -13.04 -0.21 4.20
CA CYS A 64 -11.89 0.45 4.79
C CYS A 64 -12.14 1.96 4.86
N VAL A 65 -11.80 2.57 5.99
CA VAL A 65 -11.90 4.04 6.18
C VAL A 65 -10.80 4.78 5.42
N ASN A 66 -9.63 4.13 5.25
CA ASN A 66 -8.45 4.73 4.64
C ASN A 66 -7.97 3.93 3.43
N VAL A 67 -7.31 4.63 2.51
CA VAL A 67 -6.75 4.08 1.27
C VAL A 67 -5.22 4.11 1.31
N VAL A 68 -4.58 3.14 0.66
CA VAL A 68 -3.12 3.11 0.52
C VAL A 68 -2.69 3.89 -0.71
N SER A 69 -2.02 5.02 -0.50
CA SER A 69 -1.45 5.79 -1.59
C SER A 69 -0.09 5.21 -2.04
N THR A 70 0.33 5.54 -3.26
CA THR A 70 1.68 5.21 -3.76
C THR A 70 2.79 5.82 -2.89
N ARG A 71 2.49 6.93 -2.17
CA ARG A 71 3.43 7.53 -1.20
C ARG A 71 3.62 6.62 0.01
N ASP A 72 2.53 6.05 0.52
CA ASP A 72 2.55 5.16 1.69
C ASP A 72 3.26 3.86 1.35
N LEU A 73 3.03 3.31 0.15
CA LEU A 73 3.80 2.16 -0.38
C LEU A 73 5.30 2.43 -0.43
N LYS A 74 5.71 3.63 -0.88
CA LYS A 74 7.13 4.01 -0.92
C LYS A 74 7.71 4.16 0.49
N ALA A 75 6.94 4.68 1.44
CA ALA A 75 7.37 4.77 2.83
C ALA A 75 7.56 3.37 3.43
N TRP A 76 6.58 2.49 3.23
CA TRP A 76 6.66 1.09 3.65
C TRP A 76 7.88 0.38 3.05
N ALA A 77 8.13 0.54 1.75
CA ALA A 77 9.28 -0.08 1.10
C ALA A 77 10.62 0.44 1.63
N ARG A 78 10.69 1.71 2.06
CA ARG A 78 11.91 2.26 2.68
C ARG A 78 12.14 1.72 4.08
N GLU A 79 11.09 1.57 4.87
CA GLU A 79 11.22 0.96 6.19
C GLU A 79 11.63 -0.51 6.07
N VAL A 80 11.08 -1.25 5.09
CA VAL A 80 11.54 -2.61 4.78
C VAL A 80 13.04 -2.64 4.51
N MET A 81 13.54 -1.81 3.60
CA MET A 81 14.96 -1.74 3.28
C MET A 81 15.82 -1.32 4.49
N ARG A 82 15.29 -0.46 5.36
CA ARG A 82 15.97 -0.05 6.59
C ARG A 82 16.09 -1.21 7.57
N GLU A 83 15.03 -1.99 7.73
CA GLU A 83 15.01 -3.15 8.61
C GLU A 83 15.86 -4.31 8.06
N THR A 84 15.88 -4.52 6.75
CA THR A 84 16.83 -5.45 6.10
C THR A 84 18.27 -5.11 6.48
N LYS A 85 18.62 -3.83 6.44
CA LYS A 85 19.96 -3.35 6.84
C LYS A 85 20.23 -3.50 8.34
N ARG A 86 19.21 -3.39 9.20
CA ARG A 86 19.33 -3.48 10.66
C ARG A 86 19.44 -4.91 11.16
N SER A 87 18.52 -5.77 10.71
CA SER A 87 18.42 -7.17 11.10
C SER A 87 19.47 -8.05 10.41
N GLY A 88 19.96 -7.64 9.23
CA GLY A 88 20.82 -8.46 8.39
C GLY A 88 20.07 -9.59 7.68
N ILE A 89 18.74 -9.67 7.84
CA ILE A 89 17.87 -10.64 7.17
C ILE A 89 17.37 -9.99 5.88
N ASP A 90 17.56 -10.65 4.74
CA ASP A 90 17.11 -10.13 3.45
C ASP A 90 15.59 -10.19 3.31
N HIS A 91 14.97 -9.15 2.74
CA HIS A 91 13.51 -9.10 2.52
C HIS A 91 13.04 -10.07 1.43
N THR A 92 13.97 -10.69 0.71
CA THR A 92 13.70 -11.80 -0.20
C THR A 92 13.43 -13.11 0.54
N ASP A 93 13.88 -13.24 1.79
CA ASP A 93 13.62 -14.40 2.62
C ASP A 93 12.18 -14.37 3.12
N THR A 94 11.48 -15.50 2.97
CA THR A 94 10.16 -15.74 3.55
C THR A 94 10.13 -15.52 5.07
N ALA A 95 11.22 -15.80 5.78
CA ALA A 95 11.34 -15.57 7.22
C ALA A 95 11.29 -14.07 7.59
N TYR A 96 11.70 -13.18 6.69
CA TYR A 96 11.70 -11.73 6.94
C TYR A 96 10.30 -11.20 7.24
N TRP A 97 9.32 -11.59 6.43
CA TRP A 97 7.95 -11.08 6.52
C TRP A 97 7.21 -11.58 7.77
N SER A 98 7.62 -12.73 8.32
CA SER A 98 7.07 -13.28 9.56
C SER A 98 7.83 -12.84 10.82
N GLN A 99 9.11 -12.47 10.73
CA GLN A 99 9.92 -12.14 11.90
C GLN A 99 10.12 -10.64 12.11
N VAL A 100 10.28 -9.89 11.01
CA VAL A 100 10.68 -8.47 11.04
C VAL A 100 9.45 -7.57 10.90
N VAL A 101 8.54 -7.93 9.99
CA VAL A 101 7.32 -7.17 9.72
C VAL A 101 6.18 -7.54 10.68
N ALA A 102 6.22 -8.74 11.28
CA ALA A 102 5.12 -9.23 12.12
C ALA A 102 5.15 -8.85 13.62
N PRO A 103 6.10 -8.03 14.12
CA PRO A 103 5.76 -7.24 15.31
C PRO A 103 6.20 -5.77 15.27
N SER A 104 6.78 -5.27 14.17
CA SER A 104 7.22 -3.88 14.07
C SER A 104 6.43 -3.12 13.01
N ALA A 105 5.62 -2.16 13.48
CA ALA A 105 4.89 -1.13 12.75
C ALA A 105 4.53 -1.54 11.30
N LEU A 106 3.52 -2.41 11.17
CA LEU A 106 2.70 -2.36 9.96
C LEU A 106 2.38 -0.87 9.73
N PRO A 107 2.56 -0.34 8.50
CA PRO A 107 2.21 1.04 8.23
C PRO A 107 0.82 1.31 8.82
N SER A 108 0.64 2.41 9.54
CA SER A 108 -0.57 2.66 10.36
C SER A 108 -1.89 2.47 9.60
N PHE A 109 -1.89 2.55 8.27
CA PHE A 109 -3.03 2.23 7.42
C PHE A 109 -3.45 0.75 7.42
N LEU A 110 -2.56 -0.20 7.73
CA LEU A 110 -2.87 -1.63 7.89
C LEU A 110 -3.38 -1.95 9.30
N GLU A 111 -2.98 -1.18 10.31
CA GLU A 111 -3.52 -1.27 11.68
C GLU A 111 -4.99 -0.78 11.76
N LEU A 112 -5.43 0.00 10.76
CA LEU A 112 -6.78 0.55 10.62
C LEU A 112 -7.76 -0.34 9.85
N ILE A 113 -7.36 -1.57 9.46
CA ILE A 113 -8.27 -2.57 8.93
C ILE A 113 -9.04 -3.16 10.12
N GLU A 114 -10.19 -2.57 10.46
CA GLU A 114 -11.05 -3.00 11.58
C GLU A 114 -11.62 -4.41 11.38
N ASP A 115 -11.63 -4.91 10.14
CA ASP A 115 -12.08 -6.25 9.81
C ASP A 115 -10.96 -7.28 10.03
N GLU A 116 -11.03 -7.96 11.16
CA GLU A 116 -10.12 -9.05 11.55
C GLU A 116 -10.01 -10.12 10.45
N ALA A 117 -11.06 -10.31 9.62
CA ALA A 117 -11.05 -11.24 8.49
C ALA A 117 -10.15 -10.76 7.33
N THR A 118 -10.07 -9.46 7.08
CA THR A 118 -9.22 -8.89 6.03
C THR A 118 -7.77 -8.82 6.49
N ALA A 119 -7.52 -8.51 7.77
CA ALA A 119 -6.21 -8.61 8.39
C ALA A 119 -5.70 -10.08 8.42
N LYS A 120 -6.56 -11.03 8.82
CA LYS A 120 -6.28 -12.48 8.75
C LYS A 120 -6.17 -13.00 7.32
N MET A 121 -6.82 -12.40 6.33
CA MET A 121 -6.64 -12.76 4.93
C MET A 121 -5.28 -12.29 4.41
N ILE A 122 -4.83 -11.09 4.77
CA ILE A 122 -3.53 -10.54 4.38
C ILE A 122 -2.39 -11.27 5.12
N LEU A 123 -2.52 -11.48 6.43
CA LEU A 123 -1.56 -12.24 7.26
C LEU A 123 -1.62 -13.73 6.93
N GLY A 124 -2.80 -14.29 6.73
CA GLY A 124 -3.00 -15.67 6.30
C GLY A 124 -2.43 -15.94 4.93
N PHE A 125 -2.46 -14.98 3.98
CA PHE A 125 -1.79 -15.14 2.69
C PHE A 125 -0.26 -15.18 2.81
N ILE A 126 0.31 -14.51 3.80
CA ILE A 126 1.75 -14.61 4.12
C ILE A 126 2.05 -16.03 4.64
N ASP A 127 1.13 -16.64 5.41
CA ASP A 127 1.23 -18.03 5.90
C ASP A 127 0.89 -19.10 4.84
N THR A 128 0.04 -18.83 3.84
CA THR A 128 -0.34 -19.81 2.78
C THR A 128 0.75 -19.99 1.71
N VAL A 129 1.80 -19.16 1.71
CA VAL A 129 2.98 -19.31 0.82
C VAL A 129 4.08 -20.17 1.47
N ARG A 130 3.77 -20.82 2.61
CA ARG A 130 4.60 -21.82 3.29
C ARG A 130 4.76 -23.12 2.51
#